data_AF-A0A4Y1Z8R3-F1
#
_entry.id   AF-A0A4Y1Z8R3-F1
#
_cell.length_a   1.000
_cell.length_b   1.000
_cell.length_c   1.000
_cell.angle_alpha   90.00
_cell.angle_beta   90.00
_cell.angle_gamma   90.00
#
_symmetry.space_group_name_H-M   'P 1'
#
loop_
_entity.id
_entity.type
_entity.pdbx_description
1 polymer ?
#
loop_
_entity_poly.entity_id
_entity_poly.type
_entity_poly.pdbx_seq_one_letter_code
_entity_poly.pdbx_strand_id
1 'polypeptide(L)'
;MIGFKIMFVRLEPAPIRLLHWRDSIGFKKALLFETLPEASRIIYGTLTVDRSNRRHVMFDVSISSQLKDLVPDFKIGIIYYPSIAVGELPSLIGERLPLYYENIHLSLTEHPVNEIPGVREWRQVFKKIGCDPSRYRPSQEALLRKIKKDGHPHFIHSAVDLLNFFSVQHGIPMGLYDAAHLENPIQIKIGTDADQYDGLNGRVMHMKDKLVSIDGCGAFGSPIVDSHRTCVTEKTTEALQIIYLRPSMAVNEAQQLIEKMADMFTQVHGGNHEWTLIR
;
A
#
# COMPACT_ATOMS: atom_id res chain seq x y z
N MET A 1 18.75 -42.33 32.67
CA MET A 1 19.87 -41.45 32.29
C MET A 1 20.52 -42.00 31.04
N ILE A 2 20.24 -41.43 29.88
CA ILE A 2 20.93 -41.77 28.64
C ILE A 2 21.20 -40.43 27.95
N GLY A 3 22.48 -40.12 27.76
CA GLY A 3 22.97 -38.83 27.27
C GLY A 3 22.72 -38.62 25.77
N PHE A 4 22.42 -37.38 25.40
CA PHE A 4 22.35 -36.96 24.01
C PHE A 4 23.75 -36.63 23.50
N LYS A 5 24.14 -37.26 22.39
CA LYS A 5 25.27 -36.88 21.56
C LYS A 5 24.71 -36.10 20.37
N ILE A 6 24.95 -34.79 20.32
CA ILE A 6 24.54 -33.94 19.20
C ILE A 6 25.54 -34.16 18.06
N MET A 7 25.05 -34.56 16.89
CA MET A 7 25.82 -34.65 15.66
C MET A 7 25.22 -33.65 14.67
N PHE A 8 25.96 -32.60 14.33
CA PHE A 8 25.55 -31.64 13.30
C PHE A 8 25.76 -32.27 11.93
N VAL A 9 24.68 -32.46 11.17
CA VAL A 9 24.75 -32.80 9.74
C VAL A 9 24.31 -31.57 8.95
N ARG A 10 25.23 -31.07 8.12
CA ARG A 10 25.01 -29.98 7.18
C ARG A 10 24.11 -30.50 6.05
N LEU A 11 22.87 -29.99 5.95
CA LEU A 11 21.98 -30.28 4.82
C LEU A 11 22.28 -29.27 3.70
N GLU A 12 22.74 -29.75 2.55
CA GLU A 12 22.69 -28.99 1.30
C GLU A 12 21.24 -28.96 0.77
N PRO A 13 20.79 -27.86 0.13
CA PRO A 13 19.40 -27.74 -0.30
C PRO A 13 19.13 -28.59 -1.55
N ALA A 14 18.17 -29.52 -1.45
CA ALA A 14 17.60 -30.23 -2.59
C ALA A 14 16.73 -29.28 -3.46
N PRO A 15 16.63 -29.49 -4.79
CA PRO A 15 15.89 -28.60 -5.67
C PRO A 15 14.37 -28.73 -5.47
N ILE A 16 13.69 -27.60 -5.20
CA ILE A 16 12.23 -27.51 -5.15
C ILE A 16 11.69 -27.42 -6.59
N ARG A 17 10.72 -28.27 -6.95
CA ARG A 17 9.96 -28.14 -8.20
C ARG A 17 8.54 -27.67 -7.93
N LEU A 18 8.14 -26.56 -8.56
CA LEU A 18 6.75 -26.12 -8.62
C LEU A 18 6.03 -26.85 -9.75
N LEU A 19 4.93 -27.53 -9.43
CA LEU A 19 4.04 -28.12 -10.44
C LEU A 19 2.80 -27.25 -10.63
N HIS A 20 2.51 -26.95 -11.89
CA HIS A 20 1.31 -26.23 -12.31
C HIS A 20 0.42 -27.16 -13.13
N TRP A 21 -0.86 -27.22 -12.80
CA TRP A 21 -1.86 -27.75 -13.73
C TRP A 21 -3.20 -27.04 -13.55
N ARG A 22 -4.06 -27.19 -14.56
CA ARG A 22 -5.37 -26.53 -14.66
C ARG A 22 -6.46 -27.59 -14.76
N ASP A 23 -7.48 -27.47 -13.93
CA ASP A 23 -8.71 -28.26 -14.05
C ASP A 23 -9.92 -27.34 -14.34
N SER A 24 -11.12 -27.91 -14.40
CA SER A 24 -12.38 -27.20 -14.69
C SER A 24 -12.79 -26.17 -13.63
N ILE A 25 -12.09 -26.09 -12.49
CA ILE A 25 -12.41 -25.23 -11.35
C ILE A 25 -11.30 -24.19 -11.07
N GLY A 26 -10.11 -24.32 -11.68
CA GLY A 26 -9.10 -23.25 -11.70
C GLY A 26 -7.65 -23.73 -11.64
N PHE A 27 -6.73 -22.79 -11.41
CA PHE A 27 -5.30 -23.05 -11.25
C PHE A 27 -4.98 -23.56 -9.84
N LYS A 28 -4.28 -24.68 -9.74
CA LYS A 28 -3.75 -25.21 -8.46
C LYS A 28 -2.22 -25.17 -8.45
N LYS A 29 -1.64 -24.98 -7.26
CA LYS A 29 -0.18 -25.05 -7.01
C LYS A 29 0.07 -26.06 -5.89
N ALA A 30 1.10 -26.88 -6.05
CA ALA A 30 1.62 -27.75 -5.00
C ALA A 30 3.15 -27.70 -4.98
N LEU A 31 3.73 -27.81 -3.78
CA LEU A 31 5.16 -27.96 -3.55
C LEU A 31 5.45 -29.44 -3.33
N LEU A 32 6.33 -30.03 -4.16
CA LEU A 32 6.78 -31.41 -3.98
C LEU A 32 8.18 -31.39 -3.35
N PHE A 33 8.34 -32.07 -2.22
CA PHE A 33 9.63 -32.32 -1.60
C PHE A 33 10.12 -33.70 -2.01
N GLU A 34 11.11 -33.77 -2.90
CA GLU A 34 11.80 -35.03 -3.18
C GLU A 34 12.93 -35.21 -2.18
N THR A 35 12.71 -35.97 -1.11
CA THR A 35 13.73 -36.82 -0.46
C THR A 35 13.13 -37.62 0.72
N LEU A 36 12.91 -38.93 0.52
CA LEU A 36 13.47 -40.08 1.26
C LEU A 36 12.59 -41.36 1.16
N PRO A 37 13.20 -42.55 1.27
CA PRO A 37 12.59 -43.84 0.92
C PRO A 37 11.69 -44.41 2.02
N GLU A 38 10.71 -45.18 1.55
CA GLU A 38 9.76 -46.06 2.26
C GLU A 38 8.88 -45.44 3.38
N ALA A 39 7.57 -45.51 3.12
CA ALA A 39 6.46 -45.32 4.06
C ALA A 39 6.27 -43.91 4.65
N SER A 40 5.84 -42.96 3.84
CA SER A 40 5.03 -41.82 4.32
C SER A 40 3.75 -41.69 3.48
N ARG A 41 2.61 -41.88 4.15
CA ARG A 41 1.27 -41.70 3.56
C ARG A 41 1.10 -40.22 3.19
N ILE A 42 0.82 -39.96 1.92
CA ILE A 42 0.38 -38.65 1.44
C ILE A 42 -1.05 -38.43 1.95
N ILE A 43 -1.23 -37.50 2.88
CA ILE A 43 -2.57 -37.03 3.29
C ILE A 43 -3.01 -36.02 2.23
N TYR A 44 -3.90 -36.43 1.33
CA TYR A 44 -4.62 -35.51 0.45
C TYR A 44 -5.69 -34.78 1.27
N GLY A 45 -5.30 -33.68 1.91
CA GLY A 45 -6.23 -32.74 2.51
C GLY A 45 -6.61 -31.69 1.47
N THR A 46 -7.79 -31.81 0.88
CA THR A 46 -8.36 -30.69 0.13
C THR A 46 -8.85 -29.68 1.16
N LEU A 47 -8.11 -28.60 1.38
CA LEU A 47 -8.66 -27.40 2.02
C LEU A 47 -9.62 -26.76 1.00
N THR A 48 -10.84 -27.28 0.93
CA THR A 48 -11.96 -26.51 0.41
C THR A 48 -12.20 -25.40 1.41
N VAL A 49 -11.55 -24.25 1.18
CA VAL A 49 -11.97 -23.00 1.80
C VAL A 49 -13.38 -22.77 1.29
N ASP A 50 -14.35 -22.93 2.19
CA ASP A 50 -15.72 -22.55 1.94
C ASP A 50 -15.76 -21.05 1.61
N ARG A 51 -15.90 -20.74 0.31
CA ARG A 51 -16.00 -19.38 -0.22
C ARG A 51 -17.41 -18.81 -0.10
N SER A 52 -18.37 -19.54 0.46
CA SER A 52 -19.80 -19.21 0.33
C SER A 52 -20.33 -18.15 1.31
N ASN A 53 -19.49 -17.59 2.20
CA ASN A 53 -19.99 -16.64 3.21
C ASN A 53 -19.10 -15.43 3.52
N ARG A 54 -18.14 -15.07 2.66
CA ARG A 54 -17.47 -13.76 2.78
C ARG A 54 -18.32 -12.71 2.10
N ARG A 55 -18.86 -11.76 2.87
CA ARG A 55 -19.31 -10.48 2.31
C ARG A 55 -18.11 -9.87 1.59
N HIS A 56 -18.09 -9.89 0.26
CA HIS A 56 -17.20 -8.99 -0.48
C HIS A 56 -17.66 -7.57 -0.13
N VAL A 57 -16.93 -6.92 0.78
CA VAL A 57 -17.09 -5.50 1.00
C VAL A 57 -16.47 -4.82 -0.22
N MET A 58 -17.31 -4.55 -1.22
CA MET A 58 -16.92 -3.68 -2.32
C MET A 58 -17.08 -2.25 -1.83
N PHE A 59 -15.96 -1.52 -1.75
CA PHE A 59 -16.02 -0.09 -1.42
C PHE A 59 -16.63 0.67 -2.60
N ASP A 60 -17.69 1.42 -2.34
CA ASP A 60 -18.28 2.34 -3.30
C ASP A 60 -17.49 3.64 -3.25
N VAL A 61 -16.51 3.76 -4.16
CA VAL A 61 -15.58 4.89 -4.19
C VAL A 61 -15.91 5.81 -5.37
N SER A 62 -16.01 7.11 -5.12
CA SER A 62 -16.27 8.12 -6.14
C SER A 62 -15.32 9.32 -6.06
N ILE A 63 -15.21 10.07 -7.15
CA ILE A 63 -14.49 11.34 -7.24
C ILE A 63 -15.54 12.43 -7.47
N SER A 64 -15.54 13.47 -6.63
CA SER A 64 -16.48 14.60 -6.75
C SER A 64 -16.39 15.30 -8.11
N SER A 65 -17.52 15.79 -8.63
CA SER A 65 -17.56 16.55 -9.90
C SER A 65 -16.67 17.80 -9.86
N GLN A 66 -16.71 18.56 -8.76
CA GLN A 66 -15.88 19.76 -8.56
C GLN A 66 -14.38 19.47 -8.78
N LEU A 67 -13.90 18.32 -8.29
CA LEU A 67 -12.51 17.93 -8.46
C LEU A 67 -12.20 17.58 -9.93
N LYS A 68 -13.12 16.89 -10.62
CA LYS A 68 -12.98 16.60 -12.05
C LYS A 68 -13.01 17.88 -12.90
N ASP A 69 -13.82 18.85 -12.53
CA ASP A 69 -13.89 20.12 -13.25
C ASP A 69 -12.56 20.90 -13.16
N LEU A 70 -11.93 20.91 -11.98
CA LEU A 70 -10.65 21.58 -11.76
C LEU A 70 -9.44 20.78 -12.28
N VAL A 71 -9.53 19.45 -12.25
CA VAL A 71 -8.48 18.53 -12.67
C VAL A 71 -9.12 17.39 -13.50
N PRO A 72 -9.38 17.61 -14.80
CA PRO A 72 -10.11 16.65 -15.65
C PRO A 72 -9.50 15.26 -15.73
N ASP A 73 -8.17 15.16 -15.68
CA ASP A 73 -7.44 13.90 -15.70
C ASP A 73 -7.16 13.35 -14.30
N PHE A 74 -7.83 13.85 -13.26
CA PHE A 74 -7.67 13.31 -11.91
C PHE A 74 -8.10 11.86 -11.87
N LYS A 75 -7.26 11.01 -11.30
CA LYS A 75 -7.53 9.58 -11.21
C LYS A 75 -6.89 8.99 -9.96
N ILE A 76 -7.50 7.94 -9.44
CA ILE A 76 -7.02 7.22 -8.26
C ILE A 76 -7.03 5.72 -8.53
N GLY A 77 -6.01 5.03 -8.03
CA GLY A 77 -6.05 3.59 -7.86
C GLY A 77 -6.61 3.25 -6.50
N ILE A 78 -7.50 2.27 -6.44
CA ILE A 78 -8.00 1.69 -5.20
C ILE A 78 -7.54 0.24 -5.17
N ILE A 79 -6.91 -0.18 -4.07
CA ILE A 79 -6.61 -1.59 -3.81
C ILE A 79 -7.25 -1.96 -2.49
N TYR A 80 -8.08 -2.99 -2.50
CA TYR A 80 -8.67 -3.58 -1.32
C TYR A 80 -7.99 -4.90 -0.99
N TYR A 81 -7.54 -5.05 0.25
CA TYR A 81 -6.92 -6.25 0.78
C TYR A 81 -7.84 -6.83 1.87
N PRO A 82 -8.68 -7.84 1.59
CA PRO A 82 -9.63 -8.39 2.56
C PRO A 82 -8.99 -9.39 3.55
N SER A 83 -7.67 -9.60 3.47
CA SER A 83 -6.93 -10.47 4.38
C SER A 83 -5.44 -10.19 4.26
N ILE A 84 -4.84 -9.61 5.30
CA ILE A 84 -3.40 -9.36 5.39
C ILE A 84 -2.89 -9.66 6.80
N ALA A 85 -1.58 -9.91 6.92
CA ALA A 85 -0.87 -9.95 8.19
C ALA A 85 0.19 -8.84 8.19
N VAL A 86 0.02 -7.86 9.08
CA VAL A 86 0.96 -6.76 9.27
C VAL A 86 1.94 -7.11 10.40
N GLY A 87 3.23 -6.93 10.14
CA GLY A 87 4.28 -7.15 11.14
C GLY A 87 5.61 -6.56 10.68
N GLU A 88 6.71 -7.26 10.93
CA GLU A 88 8.03 -6.87 10.45
C GLU A 88 8.18 -7.10 8.94
N LEU A 89 9.02 -6.29 8.28
CA LEU A 89 9.39 -6.55 6.89
C LEU A 89 10.17 -7.88 6.79
N PRO A 90 9.90 -8.72 5.78
CA PRO A 90 10.76 -9.86 5.48
C PRO A 90 12.21 -9.39 5.30
N SER A 91 13.19 -10.14 5.84
CA SER A 91 14.61 -9.73 5.87
C SER A 91 15.15 -9.28 4.51
N LEU A 92 14.75 -9.97 3.42
CA LEU A 92 15.14 -9.61 2.05
C LEU A 92 14.75 -8.18 1.66
N ILE A 93 13.61 -7.69 2.13
CA ILE A 93 13.12 -6.33 1.87
C ILE A 93 13.68 -5.38 2.93
N GLY A 94 13.64 -5.78 4.20
CA GLY A 94 14.13 -4.99 5.33
C GLY A 94 15.60 -4.58 5.20
N GLU A 95 16.46 -5.44 4.65
CA GLU A 95 17.88 -5.13 4.41
C GLU A 95 18.11 -4.25 3.18
N ARG A 96 17.24 -4.33 2.17
CA ARG A 96 17.39 -3.57 0.91
C ARG A 96 16.80 -2.17 0.99
N LEU A 97 15.77 -1.99 1.82
CA LEU A 97 15.03 -0.74 1.90
C LEU A 97 15.89 0.44 2.41
N PRO A 98 16.79 0.28 3.41
CA PRO A 98 17.75 1.31 3.79
C PRO A 98 18.69 1.72 2.65
N LEU A 99 19.22 0.75 1.90
CA LEU A 99 20.11 1.00 0.75
C LEU A 99 19.38 1.78 -0.35
N TYR A 100 18.09 1.50 -0.55
CA TYR A 100 17.26 2.26 -1.48
C TYR A 100 17.10 3.72 -1.03
N TYR A 101 16.83 3.97 0.25
CA TYR A 101 16.75 5.33 0.78
C TYR A 101 18.08 6.07 0.75
N GLU A 102 19.20 5.38 0.97
CA GLU A 102 20.55 5.95 0.82
C GLU A 102 20.79 6.43 -0.62
N ASN A 103 20.44 5.60 -1.62
CA ASN A 103 20.55 6.00 -3.03
C ASN A 103 19.71 7.25 -3.35
N ILE A 104 18.49 7.33 -2.81
CA ILE A 104 17.65 8.53 -2.96
C ILE A 104 18.29 9.72 -2.26
N HIS A 105 18.75 9.56 -1.01
CA HIS A 105 19.40 10.61 -0.24
C HIS A 105 20.58 11.22 -0.99
N LEU A 106 21.44 10.37 -1.57
CA LEU A 106 22.56 10.79 -2.41
C LEU A 106 22.07 11.55 -3.65
N SER A 107 21.07 11.04 -4.37
CA SER A 107 20.52 11.74 -5.56
C SER A 107 19.94 13.12 -5.23
N LEU A 108 19.39 13.29 -4.02
CA LEU A 108 18.77 14.55 -3.56
C LEU A 108 19.81 15.62 -3.16
N THR A 109 21.10 15.28 -3.13
CA THR A 109 22.18 16.26 -2.95
C THR A 109 22.36 17.11 -4.20
N GLU A 110 22.26 16.51 -5.38
CA GLU A 110 22.39 17.18 -6.68
C GLU A 110 21.04 17.65 -7.22
N HIS A 111 19.95 16.97 -6.87
CA HIS A 111 18.61 17.26 -7.38
C HIS A 111 17.66 17.76 -6.29
N PRO A 112 17.19 19.02 -6.37
CA PRO A 112 16.19 19.55 -5.46
C PRO A 112 14.87 18.78 -5.49
N VAL A 113 14.28 18.53 -4.32
CA VAL A 113 13.01 17.75 -4.18
C VAL A 113 11.87 18.34 -5.03
N ASN A 114 11.81 19.67 -5.17
CA ASN A 114 10.78 20.37 -5.95
C ASN A 114 10.92 20.18 -7.48
N GLU A 115 12.04 19.64 -7.96
CA GLU A 115 12.26 19.36 -9.39
C GLU A 115 11.82 17.94 -9.78
N ILE A 116 11.61 17.06 -8.79
CA ILE A 116 11.09 15.72 -9.03
C ILE A 116 9.73 15.83 -9.74
N PRO A 117 9.54 15.17 -10.91
CA PRO A 117 8.34 15.34 -11.73
C PRO A 117 7.04 15.13 -10.95
N GLY A 118 6.95 14.05 -10.17
CA GLY A 118 5.77 13.74 -9.35
C GLY A 118 5.50 14.78 -8.25
N VAL A 119 6.55 15.35 -7.64
CA VAL A 119 6.41 16.45 -6.68
C VAL A 119 5.87 17.69 -7.36
N ARG A 120 6.49 18.10 -8.48
CA ARG A 120 6.08 19.30 -9.23
C ARG A 120 4.62 19.21 -9.67
N GLU A 121 4.21 18.05 -10.18
CA GLU A 121 2.84 17.82 -10.64
C GLU A 121 1.83 17.87 -9.50
N TRP A 122 2.11 17.20 -8.37
CA TRP A 122 1.22 17.24 -7.21
C TRP A 122 1.11 18.62 -6.57
N ARG A 123 2.19 19.41 -6.60
CA ARG A 123 2.13 20.83 -6.21
C ARG A 123 1.22 21.65 -7.14
N GLN A 124 1.16 21.34 -8.44
CA GLN A 124 0.24 21.98 -9.38
C GLN A 124 -1.21 21.56 -9.11
N VAL A 125 -1.47 20.27 -8.84
CA VAL A 125 -2.79 19.77 -8.44
C VAL A 125 -3.28 20.51 -7.19
N PHE A 126 -2.45 20.63 -6.16
CA PHE A 126 -2.78 21.35 -4.93
C PHE A 126 -3.14 22.82 -5.19
N LYS A 127 -2.35 23.51 -6.03
CA LYS A 127 -2.68 24.89 -6.43
C LYS A 127 -4.02 25.00 -7.14
N LYS A 128 -4.35 24.08 -8.05
CA LYS A 128 -5.61 24.08 -8.82
C LYS A 128 -6.84 23.95 -7.92
N ILE A 129 -6.73 23.21 -6.81
CA ILE A 129 -7.82 23.00 -5.86
C ILE A 129 -7.86 24.03 -4.72
N GLY A 130 -6.99 25.05 -4.75
CA GLY A 130 -6.91 26.09 -3.70
C GLY A 130 -6.00 25.76 -2.51
N CYS A 131 -5.32 24.61 -2.50
CA CYS A 131 -4.37 24.23 -1.45
C CYS A 131 -3.00 24.87 -1.70
N ASP A 132 -2.46 25.61 -0.73
CA ASP A 132 -1.09 26.11 -0.81
C ASP A 132 -0.07 24.97 -0.60
N PRO A 133 0.67 24.54 -1.65
CA PRO A 133 1.62 23.44 -1.55
C PRO A 133 2.90 23.79 -0.75
N SER A 134 3.10 25.07 -0.40
CA SER A 134 4.22 25.49 0.45
C SER A 134 3.89 25.28 1.93
N ARG A 135 2.60 25.41 2.29
CA ARG A 135 2.08 25.16 3.64
C ARG A 135 1.73 23.69 3.87
N TYR A 136 1.09 23.05 2.89
CA TYR A 136 0.69 21.64 2.97
C TYR A 136 1.38 20.85 1.87
N ARG A 137 2.14 19.83 2.26
CA ARG A 137 2.88 19.00 1.32
C ARG A 137 2.13 17.70 1.08
N PRO A 138 2.07 17.22 -0.17
CA PRO A 138 1.76 15.83 -0.46
C PRO A 138 2.70 14.89 0.31
N SER A 139 2.22 13.71 0.73
CA SER A 139 2.94 12.78 1.60
C SER A 139 4.27 12.32 0.98
N GLN A 140 4.33 12.06 -0.32
CA GLN A 140 5.57 11.74 -1.03
C GLN A 140 6.61 12.86 -0.97
N GLU A 141 6.17 14.14 -1.04
CA GLU A 141 7.09 15.28 -0.94
C GLU A 141 7.61 15.39 0.50
N ALA A 142 6.77 15.16 1.50
CA ALA A 142 7.17 15.14 2.90
C ALA A 142 8.20 14.03 3.17
N LEU A 143 7.98 12.82 2.65
CA LEU A 143 8.90 11.69 2.74
C LEU A 143 10.24 11.97 2.05
N LEU A 144 10.23 12.50 0.82
CA LEU A 144 11.46 12.88 0.10
C LEU A 144 12.27 13.94 0.86
N ARG A 145 11.60 14.92 1.48
CA ARG A 145 12.29 15.92 2.32
C ARG A 145 12.85 15.32 3.60
N LYS A 146 12.14 14.37 4.20
CA LYS A 146 12.61 13.61 5.36
C LYS A 146 13.87 12.81 5.00
N ILE A 147 13.85 12.08 3.88
CA ILE A 147 15.01 11.37 3.33
C ILE A 147 16.18 12.33 3.06
N LYS A 148 15.94 13.48 2.41
CA LYS A 148 16.99 14.49 2.18
C LYS A 148 17.64 14.97 3.48
N LYS A 149 16.87 15.11 4.56
CA LYS A 149 17.34 15.63 5.83
C LYS A 149 18.03 14.57 6.69
N ASP A 150 17.40 13.41 6.81
CA ASP A 150 17.72 12.41 7.83
C ASP A 150 18.19 11.07 7.22
N GLY A 151 18.34 10.98 5.90
CA GLY A 151 18.77 9.78 5.17
C GLY A 151 17.65 8.80 4.87
N HIS A 152 16.66 8.67 5.75
CA HIS A 152 15.52 7.75 5.60
C HIS A 152 14.29 8.24 6.40
N PRO A 153 13.07 7.75 6.08
CA PRO A 153 11.91 7.94 6.96
C PRO A 153 12.02 7.07 8.22
N HIS A 154 11.16 7.33 9.21
CA HIS A 154 11.04 6.40 10.35
C HIS A 154 10.37 5.10 9.87
N PHE A 155 10.96 3.96 10.23
CA PHE A 155 10.34 2.65 10.06
C PHE A 155 9.26 2.45 11.12
N ILE A 156 8.12 1.88 10.73
CA ILE A 156 6.96 1.71 11.61
C ILE A 156 6.57 0.23 11.67
N HIS A 157 6.12 -0.32 10.55
CA HIS A 157 5.82 -1.73 10.33
C HIS A 157 5.71 -1.96 8.82
N SER A 158 5.79 -3.22 8.40
CA SER A 158 5.80 -3.66 7.00
C SER A 158 4.84 -2.93 6.07
N ALA A 159 3.58 -2.81 6.45
CA ALA A 159 2.56 -2.19 5.60
C ALA A 159 2.83 -0.69 5.31
N VAL A 160 3.17 0.09 6.34
CA VAL A 160 3.45 1.53 6.17
C VAL A 160 4.82 1.75 5.54
N ASP A 161 5.81 0.93 5.88
CA ASP A 161 7.15 1.06 5.31
C ASP A 161 7.16 0.77 3.80
N LEU A 162 6.38 -0.22 3.37
CA LEU A 162 6.20 -0.54 1.96
C LEU A 162 5.36 0.53 1.24
N LEU A 163 4.33 1.09 1.89
CA LEU A 163 3.57 2.23 1.34
C LEU A 163 4.47 3.45 1.12
N ASN A 164 5.31 3.79 2.11
CA ASN A 164 6.24 4.91 2.04
C ASN A 164 7.28 4.70 0.93
N PHE A 165 7.79 3.47 0.81
CA PHE A 165 8.67 3.08 -0.28
C PHE A 165 8.03 3.32 -1.65
N PHE A 166 6.81 2.82 -1.88
CA PHE A 166 6.06 3.03 -3.11
C PHE A 166 5.83 4.50 -3.41
N SER A 167 5.43 5.26 -2.39
CA SER A 167 5.12 6.68 -2.50
C SER A 167 6.34 7.47 -2.99
N VAL A 168 7.50 7.18 -2.43
CA VAL A 168 8.77 7.81 -2.81
C VAL A 168 9.24 7.33 -4.19
N GLN A 169 9.25 6.02 -4.43
CA GLN A 169 9.72 5.41 -5.68
C GLN A 169 8.97 5.96 -6.91
N HIS A 170 7.67 6.13 -6.79
CA HIS A 170 6.82 6.58 -7.89
C HIS A 170 6.53 8.09 -7.86
N GLY A 171 6.97 8.81 -6.82
CA GLY A 171 6.68 10.23 -6.64
C GLY A 171 5.18 10.52 -6.57
N ILE A 172 4.42 9.63 -5.91
CA ILE A 172 2.95 9.64 -5.85
C ILE A 172 2.50 9.58 -4.38
N PRO A 173 1.58 10.45 -3.93
CA PRO A 173 1.00 10.31 -2.60
C PRO A 173 0.13 9.07 -2.55
N MET A 174 0.17 8.37 -1.42
CA MET A 174 -0.65 7.19 -1.15
C MET A 174 -1.12 7.22 0.29
N GLY A 175 -2.29 6.63 0.55
CA GLY A 175 -2.81 6.38 1.88
C GLY A 175 -3.17 4.90 2.02
N LEU A 176 -3.04 4.36 3.24
CA LEU A 176 -3.44 3.00 3.57
C LEU A 176 -4.28 3.06 4.86
N TYR A 177 -5.45 2.46 4.79
CA TYR A 177 -6.50 2.63 5.80
C TYR A 177 -6.94 1.28 6.32
N ASP A 178 -7.14 1.16 7.63
CA ASP A 178 -7.76 -0.01 8.24
C ASP A 178 -9.23 -0.10 7.81
N ALA A 179 -9.54 -1.09 6.99
CA ALA A 179 -10.85 -1.22 6.35
C ALA A 179 -11.97 -1.54 7.32
N ALA A 180 -11.66 -2.09 8.51
CA ALA A 180 -12.66 -2.35 9.54
C ALA A 180 -13.23 -1.06 10.16
N HIS A 181 -12.59 0.09 9.89
CA HIS A 181 -13.00 1.40 10.41
C HIS A 181 -13.56 2.34 9.33
N LEU A 182 -13.84 1.81 8.13
CA LEU A 182 -14.39 2.55 6.99
C LEU A 182 -15.86 2.22 6.75
N GLU A 183 -16.62 3.22 6.31
CA GLU A 183 -18.03 3.06 5.91
C GLU A 183 -18.32 3.54 4.49
N ASN A 184 -19.09 2.79 3.72
CA ASN A 184 -19.56 3.26 2.42
C ASN A 184 -20.61 4.38 2.54
N PRO A 185 -20.72 5.28 1.53
CA PRO A 185 -19.83 5.41 0.38
C PRO A 185 -18.56 6.20 0.72
N ILE A 186 -17.47 5.91 0.00
CA ILE A 186 -16.24 6.70 0.05
C ILE A 186 -16.24 7.72 -1.10
N GLN A 187 -15.86 8.96 -0.80
CA GLN A 187 -15.72 10.00 -1.81
C GLN A 187 -14.41 10.76 -1.64
N ILE A 188 -13.72 10.96 -2.76
CA ILE A 188 -12.57 11.87 -2.86
C ILE A 188 -13.08 13.22 -3.34
N LYS A 189 -12.91 14.24 -2.50
CA LYS A 189 -13.40 15.60 -2.79
C LYS A 189 -12.42 16.67 -2.34
N ILE A 190 -12.75 17.92 -2.68
CA ILE A 190 -12.16 19.10 -2.04
C ILE A 190 -12.93 19.35 -0.75
N GLY A 191 -12.21 19.45 0.36
CA GLY A 191 -12.81 19.63 1.67
C GLY A 191 -13.43 21.01 1.86
N THR A 192 -14.42 21.04 2.73
CA THR A 192 -15.16 22.21 3.18
C THR A 192 -14.76 22.58 4.62
N ASP A 193 -15.34 23.65 5.17
CA ASP A 193 -15.12 24.03 6.57
C ASP A 193 -15.61 22.97 7.59
N ALA A 194 -16.52 22.08 7.18
CA ALA A 194 -17.04 21.01 8.02
C ALA A 194 -16.10 19.78 8.05
N ASP A 195 -15.21 19.64 7.07
CA ASP A 195 -14.35 18.46 6.95
C ASP A 195 -13.09 18.64 7.82
N GLN A 196 -12.99 17.85 8.88
CA GLN A 196 -11.81 17.80 9.75
C GLN A 196 -11.65 16.45 10.44
N TYR A 197 -10.44 16.16 10.93
CA TYR A 197 -10.13 14.96 11.72
C TYR A 197 -8.85 15.13 12.53
N ASP A 198 -8.65 14.27 13.53
CA ASP A 198 -7.37 14.15 14.23
C ASP A 198 -6.35 13.41 13.35
N GLY A 199 -5.33 14.12 12.89
CA GLY A 199 -4.30 13.58 12.00
C GLY A 199 -3.21 12.82 12.76
N LEU A 200 -2.58 11.86 12.09
CA LEU A 200 -1.46 11.05 12.63
C LEU A 200 -0.23 11.86 13.07
N ASN A 201 -0.19 13.15 12.72
CA ASN A 201 0.84 14.09 13.16
C ASN A 201 0.52 14.76 14.51
N GLY A 202 -0.53 14.30 15.21
CA GLY A 202 -0.98 14.83 16.50
C GLY A 202 -1.66 16.19 16.42
N ARG A 203 -2.20 16.57 15.26
CA ARG A 203 -2.89 17.86 15.03
C ARG A 203 -4.26 17.63 14.45
N VAL A 204 -5.19 18.52 14.77
CA VAL A 204 -6.47 18.61 14.05
C VAL A 204 -6.20 19.11 12.64
N MET A 205 -6.65 18.34 11.66
CA MET A 205 -6.51 18.63 10.24
C MET A 205 -7.79 19.27 9.73
N HIS A 206 -7.76 20.58 9.45
CA HIS A 206 -8.86 21.26 8.77
C HIS A 206 -8.72 21.10 7.26
N MET A 207 -9.73 20.52 6.61
CA MET A 207 -9.62 20.06 5.22
C MET A 207 -10.19 21.02 4.18
N LYS A 208 -10.67 22.20 4.59
CA LYS A 208 -11.05 23.28 3.68
C LYS A 208 -9.96 23.51 2.62
N ASP A 209 -10.36 23.50 1.35
CA ASP A 209 -9.50 23.70 0.17
C ASP A 209 -8.35 22.67 0.06
N LYS A 210 -8.54 21.46 0.59
CA LYS A 210 -7.58 20.33 0.51
C LYS A 210 -8.27 19.09 -0.03
N LEU A 211 -7.51 18.21 -0.67
CA LEU A 211 -8.01 16.87 -0.99
C LEU A 211 -8.26 16.10 0.30
N VAL A 212 -9.45 15.50 0.38
CA VAL A 212 -9.89 14.70 1.51
C VAL A 212 -10.66 13.47 1.01
N SER A 213 -10.41 12.35 1.67
CA SER A 213 -11.22 11.15 1.59
C SER A 213 -12.25 11.19 2.71
N ILE A 214 -13.52 11.11 2.33
CA ILE A 214 -14.66 11.06 3.26
C ILE A 214 -15.38 9.73 3.09
N ASP A 215 -15.95 9.23 4.18
CA ASP A 215 -16.75 8.01 4.23
C ASP A 215 -18.09 8.32 4.93
N GLY A 216 -18.93 7.31 5.22
CA GLY A 216 -20.21 7.48 5.92
C GLY A 216 -20.11 8.16 7.30
N CYS A 217 -18.95 8.06 7.96
CA CYS A 217 -18.66 8.65 9.26
C CYS A 217 -17.94 10.02 9.18
N GLY A 218 -17.57 10.47 7.98
CA GLY A 218 -16.91 11.77 7.75
C GLY A 218 -15.49 11.63 7.20
N ALA A 219 -14.68 12.68 7.35
CA ALA A 219 -13.32 12.69 6.82
C ALA A 219 -12.40 11.68 7.54
N PHE A 220 -11.55 10.99 6.78
CA PHE A 220 -10.64 9.97 7.32
C PHE A 220 -9.22 9.99 6.76
N GLY A 221 -9.01 10.60 5.58
CA GLY A 221 -7.75 10.48 4.87
C GLY A 221 -7.47 11.65 3.95
N SER A 222 -6.21 11.77 3.53
CA SER A 222 -5.77 12.79 2.58
C SER A 222 -4.42 12.41 1.98
N PRO A 223 -4.09 12.87 0.76
CA PRO A 223 -2.72 12.80 0.26
C PRO A 223 -1.71 13.65 1.07
N ILE A 224 -2.11 14.27 2.18
CA ILE A 224 -1.27 15.07 3.09
C ILE A 224 -0.91 14.25 4.34
N VAL A 225 -1.92 13.82 5.11
CA VAL A 225 -1.78 13.05 6.34
C VAL A 225 -3.12 12.36 6.62
N ASP A 226 -3.07 11.11 7.06
CA ASP A 226 -4.27 10.34 7.37
C ASP A 226 -4.75 10.56 8.80
N SER A 227 -5.98 10.11 9.10
CA SER A 227 -6.58 10.22 10.44
C SER A 227 -6.15 9.10 11.38
N HIS A 228 -6.25 9.34 12.68
CA HIS A 228 -6.13 8.29 13.69
C HIS A 228 -7.26 7.24 13.59
N ARG A 229 -8.47 7.65 13.18
CA ARG A 229 -9.66 6.78 13.13
C ARG A 229 -9.45 5.53 12.27
N THR A 230 -8.79 5.71 11.13
CA THR A 230 -8.61 4.66 10.11
C THR A 230 -7.15 4.24 9.98
N CYS A 231 -6.35 4.48 11.02
CA CYS A 231 -4.91 4.17 11.02
C CYS A 231 -4.68 2.66 10.94
N VAL A 232 -3.78 2.24 10.04
CA VAL A 232 -3.29 0.86 10.04
C VAL A 232 -2.38 0.63 11.24
N THR A 233 -2.47 -0.57 11.79
CA THR A 233 -1.60 -1.07 12.86
C THR A 233 -1.20 -2.51 12.56
N GLU A 234 -0.34 -3.12 13.38
CA GLU A 234 -0.03 -4.55 13.30
C GLU A 234 -1.26 -5.46 13.50
N LYS A 235 -2.35 -4.93 14.07
CA LYS A 235 -3.62 -5.66 14.26
C LYS A 235 -4.53 -5.59 13.04
N THR A 236 -4.22 -4.75 12.06
CA THR A 236 -5.04 -4.58 10.85
C THR A 236 -5.00 -5.86 10.02
N THR A 237 -6.18 -6.43 9.76
CA THR A 237 -6.34 -7.65 8.94
C THR A 237 -6.97 -7.38 7.58
N GLU A 238 -7.58 -6.21 7.42
CA GLU A 238 -8.25 -5.77 6.18
C GLU A 238 -7.85 -4.31 5.91
N ALA A 239 -7.45 -3.98 4.69
CA ALA A 239 -6.95 -2.64 4.37
C ALA A 239 -7.44 -2.13 3.02
N LEU A 240 -7.65 -0.81 2.95
CA LEU A 240 -7.91 -0.09 1.70
C LEU A 240 -6.72 0.83 1.40
N GLN A 241 -6.11 0.69 0.24
CA GLN A 241 -5.07 1.59 -0.26
C GLN A 241 -5.66 2.54 -1.30
N ILE A 242 -5.38 3.83 -1.14
CA ILE A 242 -5.72 4.87 -2.11
C ILE A 242 -4.43 5.40 -2.72
N ILE A 243 -4.31 5.27 -4.03
CA ILE A 243 -3.16 5.70 -4.82
C ILE A 243 -3.57 6.94 -5.60
N TYR A 244 -3.07 8.10 -5.20
CA TYR A 244 -3.39 9.35 -5.86
C TYR A 244 -2.50 9.52 -7.09
N LEU A 245 -2.92 8.94 -8.22
CA LEU A 245 -2.11 8.87 -9.42
C LEU A 245 -1.87 10.26 -10.04
N ARG A 246 -0.75 10.39 -10.75
CA ARG A 246 -0.44 11.61 -11.50
C ARG A 246 -1.50 11.85 -12.60
N PRO A 247 -2.09 13.05 -12.70
CA PRO A 247 -3.01 13.37 -13.79
C PRO A 247 -2.43 13.13 -15.19
N SER A 248 -1.13 13.36 -15.38
CA SER A 248 -0.43 13.11 -16.65
C SER A 248 -0.14 11.64 -16.97
N MET A 249 -0.26 10.72 -16.00
CA MET A 249 0.06 9.30 -16.20
C MET A 249 -0.93 8.63 -17.16
N ALA A 250 -0.43 7.87 -18.13
CA ALA A 250 -1.30 7.16 -19.05
C ALA A 250 -2.14 6.09 -18.32
N VAL A 251 -3.36 5.83 -18.78
CA VAL A 251 -4.27 4.86 -18.14
C VAL A 251 -3.64 3.46 -18.03
N ASN A 252 -3.02 2.98 -19.10
CA ASN A 252 -2.37 1.66 -19.09
C ASN A 252 -1.17 1.61 -18.13
N GLU A 253 -0.40 2.70 -18.04
CA GLU A 253 0.70 2.82 -17.08
C GLU A 253 0.16 2.80 -15.64
N ALA A 254 -0.92 3.53 -15.37
CA ALA A 254 -1.59 3.55 -14.07
C ALA A 254 -2.09 2.17 -13.66
N GLN A 255 -2.76 1.43 -14.57
CA GLN A 255 -3.24 0.08 -14.28
C GLN A 255 -2.10 -0.88 -13.95
N GLN A 256 -1.03 -0.88 -14.76
CA GLN A 256 0.16 -1.70 -14.50
C GLN A 256 0.84 -1.35 -13.18
N LEU A 257 0.86 -0.05 -12.83
CA LEU A 257 1.42 0.42 -11.57
C LEU A 257 0.59 -0.07 -10.37
N ILE A 258 -0.75 0.05 -10.44
CA ILE A 258 -1.66 -0.44 -9.40
C ILE A 258 -1.49 -1.95 -9.22
N GLU A 259 -1.53 -2.71 -10.31
CA GLU A 259 -1.41 -4.17 -10.30
C GLU A 259 -0.08 -4.62 -9.66
N LYS A 260 1.05 -4.04 -10.07
CA LYS A 260 2.37 -4.36 -9.48
C LYS A 260 2.46 -4.03 -7.99
N MET A 261 1.88 -2.91 -7.56
CA MET A 261 1.84 -2.55 -6.15
C MET A 261 0.99 -3.53 -5.35
N ALA A 262 -0.19 -3.89 -5.87
CA ALA A 262 -1.11 -4.83 -5.23
C ALA A 262 -0.45 -6.21 -5.09
N ASP A 263 0.19 -6.70 -6.15
CA ASP A 263 0.94 -7.96 -6.17
C ASP A 263 2.05 -7.97 -5.11
N MET A 264 2.91 -6.95 -5.11
CA MET A 264 4.04 -6.93 -4.17
C MET A 264 3.58 -6.74 -2.72
N PHE A 265 2.57 -5.90 -2.47
CA PHE A 265 2.00 -5.76 -1.12
C PHE A 265 1.44 -7.10 -0.62
N THR A 266 0.70 -7.81 -1.48
CA THR A 266 0.13 -9.14 -1.15
C THR A 266 1.22 -10.18 -0.95
N GLN A 267 2.32 -10.14 -1.71
CA GLN A 267 3.45 -11.05 -1.52
C GLN A 267 4.12 -10.89 -0.14
N VAL A 268 4.14 -9.66 0.38
CA VAL A 268 4.72 -9.36 1.70
C VAL A 268 3.79 -9.74 2.85
N HIS A 269 2.50 -9.44 2.73
CA HIS A 269 1.55 -9.56 3.84
C HIS A 269 0.62 -10.79 3.74
N GLY A 270 0.74 -11.57 2.65
CA GLY A 270 -0.13 -12.70 2.35
C GLY A 270 -1.53 -12.28 1.85
N GLY A 271 -2.40 -13.28 1.71
CA GLY A 271 -3.81 -13.08 1.34
C GLY A 271 -4.04 -12.86 -0.15
N ASN A 272 -4.98 -11.98 -0.47
CA ASN A 272 -5.36 -11.59 -1.83
C ASN A 272 -5.70 -10.10 -1.89
N HIS A 273 -5.93 -9.61 -3.09
CA HIS A 273 -6.30 -8.22 -3.33
C HIS A 273 -7.30 -8.10 -4.48
N GLU A 274 -8.01 -6.99 -4.48
CA GLU A 274 -8.82 -6.51 -5.61
C GLU A 274 -8.43 -5.07 -5.88
N TRP A 275 -8.38 -4.67 -7.15
CA TRP A 275 -8.06 -3.29 -7.49
C TRP A 275 -8.96 -2.73 -8.57
N THR A 276 -9.12 -1.41 -8.54
CA THR A 276 -9.83 -0.65 -9.57
C THR A 276 -9.16 0.70 -9.82
N LEU A 277 -9.31 1.20 -11.05
CA LEU A 277 -8.89 2.55 -11.43
C LEU A 277 -10.14 3.42 -11.58
N ILE A 278 -10.19 4.53 -10.86
CA ILE A 278 -11.31 5.47 -10.85
C ILE A 278 -10.84 6.80 -11.44
N ARG A 279 -11.66 7.37 -12.33
CA ARG A 279 -11.41 8.62 -13.07
C ARG A 279 -12.69 9.44 -13.14
#